data_AF-A0A530C1L7-F1
#
_entry.id   AF-A0A530C1L7-F1
#
_cell.length_a   1.000
_cell.length_b   1.000
_cell.length_c   1.000
_cell.angle_alpha   90.00
_cell.angle_beta   90.00
_cell.angle_gamma   90.00
#
_symmetry.space_group_name_H-M   'P 1'
#
loop_
_entity.id
_entity.type
_entity.pdbx_description
1 polymer ?
#
loop_
_entity_poly.entity_id
_entity_poly.type
_entity_poly.pdbx_seq_one_letter_code
_entity_poly.pdbx_strand_id
1 'polypeptide(L)'
;VMYESEPIVKGKRVTGFANSEEEEVHLTEVVPFLVEDELKRLGGIFEKAPNWQSFVITDGRLITGQNPASSTAGAQALLKLLSVMQLSA
;
A
#
# COMPACT_ATOMS: atom_id res chain seq x y z
N VAL A 1 11.32 1.06 4.56
CA VAL A 1 11.41 1.45 5.98
C VAL A 1 11.67 0.19 6.79
N MET A 2 12.58 0.25 7.77
CA MET A 2 12.93 -0.89 8.63
C MET A 2 12.44 -0.64 10.06
N TYR A 3 12.05 -1.70 10.75
CA TYR A 3 11.76 -1.71 12.18
C TYR A 3 12.36 -2.98 12.78
N GLU A 4 13.13 -2.86 13.86
CA GLU A 4 13.82 -4.00 14.51
C GLU A 4 14.62 -4.88 13.51
N SER A 5 15.30 -4.26 12.56
CA SER A 5 16.09 -4.90 11.49
C SER A 5 15.30 -5.66 10.42
N GLU A 6 13.97 -5.54 10.38
CA GLU A 6 13.12 -6.12 9.32
C GLU A 6 12.37 -5.03 8.54
N PRO A 7 12.04 -5.26 7.26
CA PRO A 7 11.16 -4.36 6.52
C PRO A 7 9.79 -4.26 7.21
N ILE A 8 9.24 -3.05 7.38
CA ILE A 8 7.95 -2.86 8.06
C ILE A 8 6.77 -3.56 7.37
N VAL A 9 6.94 -3.93 6.09
CA VAL A 9 5.94 -4.61 5.28
C VAL A 9 6.01 -6.13 5.39
N LYS A 10 7.06 -6.69 6.00
CA LYS A 10 7.27 -8.14 6.09
C LYS A 10 6.10 -8.79 6.84
N GLY A 11 5.44 -9.75 6.19
CA GLY A 11 4.27 -10.45 6.72
C GLY A 11 2.99 -9.61 6.81
N LYS A 12 2.99 -8.38 6.27
CA LYS A 12 1.83 -7.48 6.27
C LYS A 12 1.08 -7.53 4.95
N ARG A 13 -0.25 -7.39 5.02
CA ARG A 13 -1.07 -7.11 3.85
C ARG A 13 -0.79 -5.70 3.37
N VAL A 14 -0.44 -5.55 2.10
CA VAL A 14 -0.08 -4.26 1.50
C VAL A 14 -0.64 -4.15 0.09
N THR A 15 -0.89 -2.92 -0.33
CA THR A 15 -1.14 -2.58 -1.72
C THR A 15 -0.26 -1.40 -2.13
N GLY A 16 -0.30 -1.04 -3.40
CA GLY A 16 0.48 0.02 -4.02
C GLY A 16 0.23 -0.01 -5.52
N PHE A 17 0.84 0.91 -6.26
CA PHE A 17 0.63 0.99 -7.71
C PHE A 17 0.99 -0.35 -8.36
N ALA A 18 0.02 -0.98 -9.02
CA ALA A 18 0.18 -2.33 -9.53
C ALA A 18 1.07 -2.32 -10.78
N ASN A 19 1.80 -3.42 -11.02
CA ASN A 19 2.60 -3.54 -12.26
C ASN A 19 1.73 -3.35 -13.51
N SER A 20 0.47 -3.78 -13.46
CA SER A 20 -0.50 -3.60 -14.53
C SER A 20 -0.93 -2.14 -14.74
N GLU A 21 -0.90 -1.31 -13.70
CA GLU A 21 -1.16 0.14 -13.84
C GLU A 21 0.09 0.86 -14.36
N GLU A 22 1.28 0.44 -13.93
CA GLU A 22 2.56 0.95 -14.45
C GLU A 22 2.74 0.65 -15.95
N GLU A 23 2.33 -0.53 -16.40
CA GLU A 23 2.35 -0.93 -17.81
C GLU A 23 1.42 -0.05 -18.65
N GLU A 24 0.20 0.24 -18.17
CA GLU A 24 -0.76 1.09 -18.87
C GLU A 24 -0.29 2.55 -19.01
N VAL A 25 0.55 3.02 -18.09
CA VAL A 25 1.19 4.35 -18.20
C VAL A 25 2.55 4.31 -18.93
N HIS A 26 2.99 3.13 -19.37
CA HIS A 26 4.21 2.91 -20.17
C HIS A 26 5.49 3.36 -19.46
N LEU A 27 5.53 3.26 -18.13
CA LEU A 27 6.67 3.68 -17.31
C LEU A 27 7.44 2.50 -16.72
N THR A 28 7.08 1.26 -17.03
CA THR A 28 7.72 0.03 -16.52
C THR A 28 9.24 0.00 -16.75
N GLU A 29 9.70 0.48 -17.92
CA GLU A 29 11.14 0.57 -18.26
C GLU A 29 11.80 1.90 -17.84
N VAL A 30 11.02 2.83 -17.28
CA VAL A 30 11.49 4.16 -16.86
C VAL A 30 11.77 4.18 -15.36
N VAL A 31 10.92 3.51 -14.57
CA VAL A 31 11.06 3.45 -13.12
C VAL A 31 12.24 2.54 -12.74
N PRO A 32 12.98 2.85 -11.65
CA PRO A 32 14.14 2.06 -11.24
C PRO A 32 13.76 0.68 -10.69
N PHE A 33 12.49 0.48 -10.33
CA PHE A 33 11.89 -0.78 -9.89
C PHE A 33 10.37 -0.64 -9.89
N LEU A 34 9.67 -1.78 -9.93
CA LEU A 34 8.22 -1.84 -9.82
C LEU A 34 7.79 -1.98 -8.35
N VAL A 35 6.82 -1.18 -7.92
CA VAL A 35 6.40 -1.11 -6.50
C VAL A 35 5.81 -2.43 -6.01
N GLU A 36 4.95 -3.08 -6.81
CA GLU A 36 4.35 -4.37 -6.46
C GLU A 36 5.44 -5.46 -6.26
N ASP A 37 6.45 -5.49 -7.12
CA ASP A 37 7.53 -6.47 -7.01
C ASP A 37 8.44 -6.19 -5.81
N GLU A 38 8.78 -4.93 -5.56
CA GLU A 38 9.61 -4.57 -4.41
C GLU A 38 8.90 -4.85 -3.07
N LEU A 39 7.60 -4.59 -2.98
CA LEU A 39 6.80 -4.92 -1.79
C LEU A 39 6.77 -6.44 -1.55
N LYS A 40 6.60 -7.25 -2.60
CA LYS A 40 6.67 -8.72 -2.49
C LYS A 40 8.07 -9.19 -2.07
N ARG A 41 9.13 -8.62 -2.67
CA ARG A 41 10.54 -8.96 -2.36
C ARG A 41 10.88 -8.68 -0.88
N LEU A 42 10.32 -7.61 -0.32
CA LEU A 42 10.47 -7.26 1.10
C LEU A 42 9.59 -8.10 2.05
N GLY A 43 8.84 -9.08 1.52
CA GLY A 43 8.00 -10.00 2.29
C GLY A 43 6.58 -9.50 2.55
N GLY A 44 6.12 -8.47 1.83
CA GLY A 44 4.74 -8.01 1.87
C GLY A 44 3.79 -8.97 1.15
N ILE A 45 2.60 -9.15 1.71
CA ILE A 45 1.50 -9.90 1.10
C ILE A 45 0.73 -8.91 0.23
N PHE A 46 1.16 -8.80 -1.03
CA PHE A 46 0.60 -7.82 -1.96
C PHE A 46 -0.80 -8.22 -2.45
N GLU A 47 -1.74 -7.29 -2.36
CA GLU A 47 -3.11 -7.42 -2.89
C GLU A 47 -3.45 -6.22 -3.76
N LYS A 48 -4.32 -6.41 -4.75
CA LYS A 48 -4.79 -5.36 -5.64
C LYS A 48 -6.24 -5.55 -6.07
N ALA A 49 -6.91 -4.45 -6.35
CA ALA A 49 -8.15 -4.38 -7.09
C ALA A 49 -7.86 -4.21 -8.59
N PRO A 50 -8.88 -4.29 -9.47
CA PRO A 50 -8.72 -3.92 -10.87
C PRO A 50 -8.12 -2.51 -11.01
N ASN A 51 -7.35 -2.30 -12.09
CA ASN A 51 -6.68 -1.04 -12.36
C ASN A 51 -7.61 0.17 -12.21
N TRP A 52 -7.09 1.26 -11.64
CA TRP A 52 -7.78 2.54 -11.43
C TRP A 52 -8.96 2.52 -10.45
N GLN A 53 -9.29 1.36 -9.87
CA GLN A 53 -10.28 1.29 -8.78
C GLN A 53 -9.66 1.75 -7.47
N SER A 54 -10.49 2.38 -6.63
CA SER A 54 -10.09 2.74 -5.27
C SER A 54 -9.89 1.49 -4.41
N PHE A 55 -8.70 1.30 -3.85
CA PHE A 55 -8.38 0.16 -3.01
C PHE A 55 -7.38 0.54 -1.90
N VAL A 56 -7.75 0.24 -0.67
CA VAL A 56 -6.99 0.59 0.54
C VAL A 56 -6.97 -0.60 1.49
N ILE A 57 -5.79 -0.86 2.04
CA ILE A 57 -5.59 -1.87 3.08
C ILE A 57 -5.15 -1.18 4.37
N THR A 58 -5.73 -1.60 5.49
CA THR A 58 -5.25 -1.30 6.83
C THR A 58 -4.86 -2.61 7.51
N ASP A 59 -3.58 -2.80 7.81
CA ASP A 59 -3.04 -3.92 8.59
C ASP A 59 -2.37 -3.38 9.86
N GLY A 60 -3.09 -3.47 10.98
CA GLY A 60 -2.69 -2.81 12.23
C GLY A 60 -2.60 -1.30 12.05
N ARG A 61 -1.37 -0.76 12.09
CA ARG A 61 -1.07 0.68 11.92
C ARG A 61 -0.53 1.04 10.53
N LEU A 62 -0.42 0.08 9.63
CA LEU A 62 0.04 0.30 8.27
C LEU A 62 -1.16 0.50 7.35
N ILE A 63 -1.26 1.67 6.73
CA ILE A 63 -2.26 1.98 5.71
C ILE A 63 -1.55 2.10 4.36
N THR A 64 -2.05 1.39 3.36
CA THR A 64 -1.56 1.46 1.97
C THR A 64 -2.72 1.65 1.02
N GLY A 65 -2.51 2.39 -0.07
CA GLY A 65 -3.51 2.65 -1.11
C GLY A 65 -2.91 2.39 -2.49
N GLN A 66 -3.71 1.81 -3.39
CA GLN A 66 -3.22 1.31 -4.67
C GLN A 66 -2.81 2.45 -5.63
N ASN A 67 -3.68 3.45 -5.80
CA ASN A 67 -3.56 4.44 -6.87
C ASN A 67 -4.17 5.79 -6.46
N PRO A 68 -4.15 6.84 -7.30
CA PRO A 68 -4.72 8.15 -6.97
C PRO A 68 -6.20 8.10 -6.57
N ALA A 69 -7.01 7.20 -7.15
CA ALA A 69 -8.42 7.00 -6.79
C ALA A 69 -8.59 6.49 -5.34
N SER A 70 -7.53 5.97 -4.73
CA SER A 70 -7.48 5.49 -3.35
C SER A 70 -7.22 6.59 -2.32
N SER A 71 -6.92 7.83 -2.75
CA SER A 71 -6.50 8.93 -1.86
C SER A 71 -7.52 9.26 -0.77
N THR A 72 -8.80 9.47 -1.15
CA THR A 72 -9.87 9.79 -0.19
C THR A 72 -10.12 8.65 0.79
N ALA A 73 -10.17 7.42 0.30
CA ALA A 73 -10.36 6.23 1.14
C ALA A 73 -9.18 6.04 2.12
N GLY A 74 -7.95 6.32 1.67
CA GLY A 74 -6.75 6.25 2.51
C GLY A 74 -6.78 7.28 3.65
N ALA A 75 -7.19 8.51 3.35
CA ALA A 75 -7.37 9.55 4.36
C ALA A 75 -8.46 9.19 5.38
N GLN A 76 -9.59 8.62 4.92
CA GLN A 76 -10.66 8.15 5.80
C GLN A 76 -10.19 7.00 6.71
N ALA A 77 -9.39 6.06 6.19
CA ALA A 77 -8.80 4.98 6.99
C ALA A 77 -7.88 5.54 8.09
N LEU A 78 -7.08 6.56 7.78
CA LEU A 78 -6.22 7.23 8.76
C LEU A 78 -7.04 7.89 9.87
N LEU A 79 -8.05 8.69 9.50
CA LEU A 79 -8.92 9.35 10.48
C LEU A 79 -9.58 8.34 11.41
N LYS A 80 -10.10 7.23 10.86
CA LYS A 80 -10.67 6.14 11.65
C LYS A 80 -9.65 5.54 12.63
N LEU A 81 -8.42 5.27 12.18
CA LEU A 81 -7.38 4.71 13.02
C LEU A 81 -7.05 5.64 14.19
N LEU A 82 -6.90 6.95 13.93
CA LEU A 82 -6.62 7.95 14.96
C LEU A 82 -7.76 8.07 15.98
N SER A 83 -9.02 8.04 15.53
CA SER A 83 -10.18 8.08 16.43
C SER A 83 -10.25 6.84 17.35
N VAL A 84 -9.95 5.65 16.83
CA VAL A 84 -9.92 4.42 17.65
C VAL A 84 -8.78 4.47 18.68
N MET A 85 -7.61 4.97 18.29
CA MET A 85 -6.48 5.12 19.20
C MET A 85 -6.77 6.08 20.36
N GLN A 86 -7.52 7.16 20.11
CA GLN A 86 -7.94 8.10 21.17
C GLN A 86 -8.91 7.48 22.19
N LEU A 87 -9.77 6.55 21.77
CA LEU A 87 -10.70 5.86 22.67
C LEU A 87 -10.04 4.78 23.53
N SER A 88 -8.81 4.38 23.16
CA SER A 88 -8.04 3.31 23.81
C SER A 88 -6.97 3.84 24.77
N ALA A 89 -6.86 5.17 24.91
CA ALA A 89 -5.91 5.89 25.76
C ALA A 89 -6.63 6.47 26.98
#